data_AF-A0A662AE71-F1
#
_entry.id   AF-A0A662AE71-F1
#
_cell.length_a   1.000
_cell.length_b   1.000
_cell.length_c   1.000
_cell.angle_alpha   90.00
_cell.angle_beta   90.00
_cell.angle_gamma   90.00
#
_symmetry.space_group_name_H-M   'P 1'
#
loop_
_entity.id
_entity.type
_entity.pdbx_description
1 polymer ?
#
loop_
_entity_poly.entity_id
_entity_poly.type
_entity_poly.pdbx_seq_one_letter_code
_entity_poly.pdbx_strand_id
1 'polypeptide(L)'
;MTATKKRFLLLIISGIFSINSLACGGGDWEYEYSYYNFFNQYLLANQTMHPFLHCPYEAFCVDDDIRFDENAIDWQHYFNDKPSLEDVNLFIYKSDIDDCVQLQNLINGVSESSLHDKLLLKNTVYKHLKKHKKENVLAYLIYAKICENLTYQQEYSWQQGEYYDEQLPQDPNFFANIIEEGIELYKNEKDKYLKARYGFQLVRLAHYSFQFEKSVDIFNKYVENLKTKNYIYYRALEQKAGALRGLDRNIEANVDFITVFTKLADRRMICVKSLKINDQNMWDNVASRLTDPTVLNFIRAFKNGEELFEMEQISNHDPNSVYLDVLMLRYLNKAEAVRFSRYNNPYSYGFESDKLEQFNQIVSQVNNKRNNRDDLWVLAESYSNLFINKFDTAQILLKTISSSSNFYEQAQILDFITRMESNKDSLSLEMCNEFYVEFNKSETL
;
A
#
# COMPACT_ATOMS: atom_id res chain seq x y z
N MET A 1 -46.85 6.01 -29.25
CA MET A 1 -46.98 5.06 -28.11
C MET A 1 -45.62 4.77 -27.46
N THR A 2 -44.75 5.78 -27.34
CA THR A 2 -43.31 5.63 -27.02
C THR A 2 -42.85 6.49 -25.84
N ALA A 3 -43.64 7.46 -25.40
CA ALA A 3 -43.31 8.31 -24.24
C ALA A 3 -43.59 7.64 -22.88
N THR A 4 -44.49 6.66 -22.84
CA THR A 4 -44.93 6.02 -21.58
C THR A 4 -43.95 4.97 -21.06
N LYS A 5 -43.12 4.37 -21.92
CA LYS A 5 -42.10 3.39 -21.52
C LYS A 5 -40.90 4.03 -20.80
N LYS A 6 -40.43 5.21 -21.24
CA LYS A 6 -39.33 5.94 -20.56
C LYS A 6 -39.71 6.33 -19.12
N ARG A 7 -40.95 6.77 -18.88
CA ARG A 7 -41.43 7.11 -17.53
C ARG A 7 -41.61 5.90 -16.60
N PHE A 8 -41.84 4.70 -17.14
CA PHE A 8 -41.97 3.48 -16.35
C PHE A 8 -40.59 2.94 -15.91
N LEU A 9 -39.54 3.15 -16.72
CA LEU A 9 -38.15 2.86 -16.33
C LEU A 9 -37.69 3.79 -15.18
N LEU A 10 -38.03 5.09 -15.28
CA LEU A 10 -37.73 6.12 -14.26
C LEU A 10 -38.36 5.85 -12.88
N LEU A 11 -39.56 5.25 -12.83
CA LEU A 11 -40.25 4.93 -11.57
C LEU A 11 -39.72 3.67 -10.85
N ILE A 12 -39.11 2.75 -11.59
CA ILE A 12 -38.48 1.55 -11.00
C ILE A 12 -37.13 1.92 -10.36
N ILE A 13 -36.42 2.90 -10.92
CA ILE A 13 -35.17 3.43 -10.35
C ILE A 13 -35.43 4.11 -9.00
N SER A 14 -36.55 4.81 -8.81
CA SER A 14 -36.86 5.45 -7.50
C SER A 14 -37.36 4.50 -6.39
N GLY A 15 -37.72 3.25 -6.73
CA GLY A 15 -38.42 2.35 -5.80
C GLY A 15 -37.58 1.22 -5.20
N ILE A 16 -36.36 1.00 -5.69
CA ILE A 16 -35.49 -0.13 -5.27
C ILE A 16 -34.28 0.33 -4.46
N PHE A 17 -34.02 1.63 -4.42
CA PHE A 17 -32.77 2.18 -3.91
C PHE A 17 -32.98 2.98 -2.62
N SER A 18 -33.26 2.28 -1.52
CA SER A 18 -32.81 2.74 -0.20
C SER A 18 -31.38 2.22 -0.03
N ILE A 19 -30.47 2.87 -0.76
CA ILE A 19 -29.04 2.55 -0.80
C ILE A 19 -28.42 3.19 0.44
N ASN A 20 -27.86 2.37 1.32
CA ASN A 20 -26.81 2.83 2.23
C ASN A 20 -25.50 2.37 1.59
N SER A 21 -25.06 3.07 0.54
CA SER A 21 -23.77 2.77 -0.05
C SER A 21 -22.69 3.45 0.79
N LEU A 22 -21.77 2.63 1.32
CA LEU A 22 -20.49 3.12 1.83
C LEU A 22 -19.60 3.34 0.61
N ALA A 23 -19.68 4.52 0.02
CA ALA A 23 -18.60 4.95 -0.83
C ALA A 23 -17.44 5.41 0.04
N CYS A 24 -16.38 4.62 0.02
CA CYS A 24 -15.06 5.19 0.16
C CYS A 24 -14.73 5.85 -1.18
N GLY A 25 -15.11 7.12 -1.30
CA GLY A 25 -14.62 8.05 -2.31
C GLY A 25 -13.13 8.34 -2.05
N GLY A 26 -12.29 7.34 -2.32
CA GLY A 26 -10.84 7.49 -2.36
C GLY A 26 -10.41 7.56 -3.82
N GLY A 27 -10.27 8.76 -4.35
CA GLY A 27 -9.66 8.99 -5.65
C GLY A 27 -10.10 10.29 -6.29
N ASP A 28 -9.12 11.08 -6.70
CA ASP A 28 -9.27 12.38 -7.33
C ASP A 28 -10.47 12.52 -8.29
N TRP A 29 -11.16 13.65 -8.16
CA TRP A 29 -12.28 14.08 -8.97
C TRP A 29 -12.05 13.93 -10.48
N GLU A 30 -10.81 13.89 -10.97
CA GLU A 30 -10.47 13.94 -12.40
C GLU A 30 -10.81 12.66 -13.20
N TYR A 31 -10.73 11.45 -12.64
CA TYR A 31 -10.97 10.23 -13.43
C TYR A 31 -12.44 9.79 -13.46
N GLU A 32 -13.27 10.19 -12.50
CA GLU A 32 -14.72 9.98 -12.54
C GLU A 32 -15.36 10.66 -13.77
N TYR A 33 -14.68 11.66 -14.35
CA TYR A 33 -15.08 12.29 -15.61
C TYR A 33 -14.72 11.46 -16.86
N SER A 34 -13.84 10.45 -16.75
CA SER A 34 -13.29 9.71 -17.90
C SER A 34 -14.11 8.47 -18.29
N TYR A 35 -14.65 7.74 -17.32
CA TYR A 35 -15.49 6.56 -17.54
C TYR A 35 -16.41 6.29 -16.34
N TYR A 36 -17.42 5.43 -16.51
CA TYR A 36 -18.27 4.99 -15.39
C TYR A 36 -17.64 3.77 -14.70
N ASN A 37 -17.34 3.92 -13.41
CA ASN A 37 -16.89 2.84 -12.55
C ASN A 37 -18.11 2.20 -11.87
N PHE A 38 -18.51 1.01 -12.32
CA PHE A 38 -19.62 0.27 -11.72
C PHE A 38 -19.14 -0.79 -10.75
N PHE A 39 -17.88 -1.24 -10.86
CA PHE A 39 -17.28 -2.22 -9.97
C PHE A 39 -16.45 -1.54 -8.86
N ASN A 40 -16.96 -1.54 -7.62
CA ASN A 40 -16.21 -1.00 -6.49
C ASN A 40 -14.97 -1.86 -6.16
N GLN A 41 -13.80 -1.42 -6.63
CA GLN A 41 -12.52 -2.08 -6.38
C GLN A 41 -12.08 -2.06 -4.90
N TYR A 42 -12.65 -1.18 -4.07
CA TYR A 42 -12.37 -1.11 -2.63
C TYR A 42 -13.14 -2.17 -1.81
N LEU A 43 -13.95 -3.01 -2.47
CA LEU A 43 -14.43 -4.27 -1.90
C LEU A 43 -13.30 -5.28 -1.63
N LEU A 44 -12.07 -5.00 -2.08
CA LEU A 44 -10.89 -5.74 -1.67
C LEU A 44 -10.70 -5.66 -0.15
N ALA A 45 -10.89 -6.78 0.54
CA ALA A 45 -10.81 -6.86 2.00
C ALA A 45 -9.43 -6.46 2.56
N ASN A 46 -8.36 -6.73 1.82
CA ASN A 46 -7.01 -6.37 2.23
C ASN A 46 -6.68 -4.91 1.85
N GLN A 47 -7.03 -3.98 2.73
CA GLN A 47 -6.78 -2.54 2.54
C GLN A 47 -5.29 -2.20 2.33
N THR A 48 -4.38 -3.00 2.87
CA THR A 48 -2.93 -2.78 2.67
C THR A 48 -2.47 -2.97 1.21
N MET A 49 -3.33 -3.50 0.34
CA MET A 49 -3.09 -3.66 -1.09
C MET A 49 -3.83 -2.63 -1.94
N HIS A 50 -4.66 -1.76 -1.35
CA HIS A 50 -5.37 -0.69 -2.06
C HIS A 50 -4.44 0.20 -2.90
N PRO A 51 -3.20 0.54 -2.48
CA PRO A 51 -2.29 1.30 -3.33
C PRO A 51 -1.93 0.65 -4.66
N PHE A 52 -2.20 -0.65 -4.83
CA PHE A 52 -1.94 -1.39 -6.05
C PHE A 52 -3.17 -1.57 -6.93
N LEU A 53 -4.33 -1.02 -6.56
CA LEU A 53 -5.53 -0.99 -7.39
C LEU A 53 -5.33 -0.07 -8.61
N HIS A 54 -6.31 -0.05 -9.54
CA HIS A 54 -6.15 0.74 -10.76
C HIS A 54 -6.56 2.20 -10.51
N CYS A 55 -5.57 3.10 -10.62
CA CYS A 55 -5.78 4.54 -10.67
C CYS A 55 -5.20 5.05 -12.00
N PRO A 56 -6.01 5.60 -12.92
CA PRO A 56 -5.56 5.87 -14.29
C PRO A 56 -4.43 6.91 -14.42
N TYR A 57 -4.30 7.80 -13.43
CA TYR A 57 -3.37 8.94 -13.45
C TYR A 57 -2.12 8.71 -12.59
N GLU A 58 -2.20 7.79 -11.65
CA GLU A 58 -1.17 7.56 -10.65
C GLU A 58 -0.68 6.12 -10.73
N ALA A 59 0.63 5.93 -10.56
CA ALA A 59 1.18 4.58 -10.49
C ALA A 59 0.57 3.78 -9.32
N PHE A 60 0.16 4.47 -8.25
CA PHE A 60 -0.43 3.89 -7.05
C PHE A 60 -1.67 4.66 -6.63
N CYS A 61 -2.70 3.96 -6.15
CA CYS A 61 -3.88 4.60 -5.55
C CYS A 61 -3.56 5.07 -4.13
N VAL A 62 -3.15 6.33 -3.99
CA VAL A 62 -2.87 6.91 -2.67
C VAL A 62 -4.13 7.60 -2.17
N ASP A 63 -4.61 7.14 -1.02
CA ASP A 63 -5.71 7.76 -0.28
C ASP A 63 -5.14 8.33 1.02
N ASP A 64 -5.35 9.63 1.26
CA ASP A 64 -4.89 10.34 2.45
C ASP A 64 -5.49 9.78 3.76
N ASP A 65 -6.63 9.08 3.66
CA ASP A 65 -7.28 8.41 4.79
C ASP A 65 -6.61 7.08 5.15
N ILE A 66 -5.87 6.45 4.22
CA ILE A 66 -5.08 5.25 4.49
C ILE A 66 -3.75 5.65 5.14
N ARG A 67 -3.77 5.84 6.45
CA ARG A 67 -2.57 6.11 7.26
C ARG A 67 -1.95 4.82 7.75
N PHE A 68 -0.77 4.50 7.22
CA PHE A 68 0.05 3.45 7.80
C PHE A 68 0.85 3.98 8.99
N ASP A 69 0.40 3.64 10.19
CA ASP A 69 1.04 4.07 11.44
C ASP A 69 1.90 2.99 12.10
N GLU A 70 2.43 2.07 11.29
CA GLU A 70 3.14 0.85 11.74
C GLU A 70 4.30 1.15 12.70
N ASN A 71 5.03 2.26 12.49
CA ASN A 71 6.10 2.63 13.43
C ASN A 71 5.55 3.12 14.78
N ALA A 72 4.44 3.85 14.83
CA ALA A 72 3.83 4.24 16.11
C ALA A 72 3.15 3.05 16.78
N ILE A 73 2.55 2.14 16.02
CA ILE A 73 2.01 0.87 16.53
C ILE A 73 3.14 0.02 17.16
N ASP A 74 4.29 -0.12 16.49
CA ASP A 74 5.47 -0.81 17.04
C ASP A 74 5.97 -0.14 18.36
N TRP A 75 5.97 1.19 18.41
CA TRP A 75 6.25 1.93 19.65
C TRP A 75 5.21 1.71 20.75
N GLN A 76 3.92 1.72 20.41
CA GLN A 76 2.83 1.47 21.34
C GLN A 76 2.97 0.08 21.97
N HIS A 77 3.26 -0.94 21.17
CA HIS A 77 3.52 -2.30 21.64
C HIS A 77 4.73 -2.37 22.57
N TYR A 78 5.82 -1.66 22.27
CA TYR A 78 6.97 -1.56 23.18
C TYR A 78 6.59 -0.96 24.54
N PHE A 79 5.60 -0.05 24.58
CA PHE A 79 5.05 0.51 25.81
C PHE A 79 3.90 -0.32 26.42
N ASN A 80 3.75 -1.58 26.02
CA ASN A 80 2.70 -2.51 26.47
C ASN A 80 1.28 -1.97 26.25
N ASP A 81 1.08 -1.27 25.14
CA ASP A 81 -0.22 -0.72 24.71
C ASP A 81 -0.86 0.22 25.75
N LYS A 82 -0.03 0.84 26.60
CA LYS A 82 -0.50 1.78 27.63
C LYS A 82 -0.72 3.18 27.08
N PRO A 83 0.17 3.76 26.28
CA PRO A 83 -0.08 5.05 25.65
C PRO A 83 -1.11 4.95 24.53
N SER A 84 -1.88 6.01 24.30
CA SER A 84 -2.72 6.10 23.10
C SER A 84 -1.87 6.29 21.85
N LEU A 85 -2.36 5.85 20.69
CA LEU A 85 -1.64 6.01 19.42
C LEU A 85 -1.45 7.50 19.07
N GLU A 86 -2.42 8.35 19.40
CA GLU A 86 -2.31 9.81 19.29
C GLU A 86 -1.14 10.36 20.12
N ASP A 87 -1.01 9.92 21.38
CA ASP A 87 0.09 10.33 22.24
C ASP A 87 1.43 9.80 21.74
N VAL A 88 1.48 8.58 21.20
CA VAL A 88 2.70 8.05 20.56
C VAL A 88 3.08 8.91 19.37
N ASN A 89 2.13 9.26 18.50
CA ASN A 89 2.40 10.09 17.33
C ASN A 89 2.93 11.48 17.71
N LEU A 90 2.27 12.15 18.65
CA LEU A 90 2.73 13.43 19.17
C LEU A 90 4.16 13.30 19.73
N PHE A 91 4.40 12.27 20.54
CA PHE A 91 5.68 12.08 21.21
C PHE A 91 6.81 11.73 20.24
N ILE A 92 6.57 10.86 19.26
CA ILE A 92 7.60 10.36 18.34
C ILE A 92 7.87 11.39 17.23
N TYR A 93 6.82 11.94 16.60
CA TYR A 93 6.94 12.75 15.38
C TYR A 93 6.86 14.26 15.60
N LYS A 94 6.34 14.75 16.73
CA LYS A 94 6.18 16.20 16.97
C LYS A 94 7.12 16.79 18.01
N SER A 95 7.64 15.98 18.94
CA SER A 95 8.70 16.44 19.85
C SER A 95 9.99 16.77 19.07
N ASP A 96 10.79 17.70 19.57
CA ASP A 96 12.12 17.99 19.03
C ASP A 96 13.24 17.43 19.94
N ILE A 97 14.49 17.75 19.60
CA ILE A 97 15.68 17.32 20.37
C ILE A 97 15.68 17.97 21.76
N ASP A 98 15.38 19.26 21.85
CA ASP A 98 15.39 20.01 23.10
C ASP A 98 14.30 19.50 24.06
N ASP A 99 13.11 19.20 23.54
CA ASP A 99 12.05 18.54 24.29
C ASP A 99 12.53 17.21 24.88
N CYS A 100 13.18 16.35 24.07
CA CYS A 100 13.67 15.06 24.55
C CYS A 100 14.74 15.21 25.65
N VAL A 101 15.67 16.16 25.49
CA VAL A 101 16.71 16.47 26.50
C VAL A 101 16.07 16.95 27.80
N GLN A 102 15.09 17.86 27.71
CA GLN A 102 14.44 18.40 28.90
C GLN A 102 13.59 17.36 29.63
N LEU A 103 12.87 16.51 28.90
CA LEU A 103 12.15 15.40 29.51
C LEU A 103 13.11 14.40 30.19
N GLN A 104 14.31 14.20 29.65
CA GLN A 104 15.32 13.33 30.25
C GLN A 104 15.84 13.91 31.57
N ASN A 105 16.14 15.21 31.58
CA ASN A 105 16.53 15.95 32.78
C ASN A 105 15.48 15.85 33.89
N LEU A 106 14.20 15.96 33.54
CA LEU A 106 13.08 15.84 34.49
C LEU A 106 12.95 14.43 35.07
N ILE A 107 13.19 13.37 34.29
CA ILE A 107 13.23 11.99 34.80
C ILE A 107 14.37 11.84 35.82
N ASN A 108 15.49 12.52 35.59
CA ASN A 108 16.67 12.53 36.46
C ASN A 108 16.55 13.48 37.67
N GLY A 109 15.41 14.17 37.83
CA GLY A 109 15.16 15.04 38.99
C GLY A 109 15.78 16.44 38.90
N VAL A 110 16.22 16.86 37.72
CA VAL A 110 16.72 18.22 37.47
C VAL A 110 15.52 19.16 37.24
N SER A 111 15.51 20.31 37.91
CA SER A 111 14.40 21.29 37.81
C SER A 111 14.41 22.05 36.48
N GLU A 112 13.21 22.34 35.99
CA GLU A 112 12.89 22.83 34.63
C GLU A 112 13.20 24.32 34.40
N SER A 113 13.63 24.69 33.18
CA SER A 113 13.55 26.08 32.72
C SER A 113 13.18 26.30 31.24
N SER A 114 13.08 25.29 30.35
CA SER A 114 12.77 25.56 28.93
C SER A 114 12.18 24.40 28.10
N LEU A 115 11.14 23.70 28.58
CA LEU A 115 10.38 22.77 27.70
C LEU A 115 9.53 23.58 26.71
N HIS A 116 9.67 23.32 25.41
CA HIS A 116 8.96 24.07 24.36
C HIS A 116 7.47 23.70 24.33
N ASP A 117 7.17 22.39 24.27
CA ASP A 117 5.79 21.90 24.33
C ASP A 117 5.42 21.32 25.69
N LYS A 118 4.72 22.13 26.51
CA LYS A 118 4.22 21.72 27.82
C LYS A 118 3.14 20.62 27.76
N LEU A 119 2.53 20.35 26.61
CA LEU A 119 1.59 19.23 26.46
C LEU A 119 2.28 17.88 26.63
N LEU A 120 3.58 17.78 26.31
CA LEU A 120 4.37 16.56 26.49
C LEU A 120 4.44 16.11 27.95
N LEU A 121 4.31 17.02 28.93
CA LEU A 121 4.23 16.66 30.35
C LEU A 121 2.95 15.88 30.70
N LYS A 122 1.88 16.05 29.92
CA LYS A 122 0.60 15.35 30.09
C LYS A 122 0.49 14.10 29.23
N ASN A 123 1.32 13.96 28.20
CA ASN A 123 1.36 12.83 27.28
C ASN A 123 1.60 11.49 28.00
N THR A 124 0.86 10.46 27.61
CA THR A 124 0.91 9.13 28.26
C THR A 124 2.21 8.37 28.02
N VAL A 125 2.93 8.62 26.92
CA VAL A 125 4.28 8.08 26.68
C VAL A 125 5.24 8.64 27.73
N TYR A 126 5.33 9.96 27.89
CA TYR A 126 6.23 10.55 28.88
C TYR A 126 5.93 10.07 30.31
N LYS A 127 4.64 10.03 30.68
CA LYS A 127 4.22 9.47 31.99
C LYS A 127 4.69 8.04 32.18
N HIS A 128 4.61 7.21 31.13
CA HIS A 128 5.13 5.84 31.14
C HIS A 128 6.65 5.84 31.34
N LEU A 129 7.40 6.63 30.55
CA LEU A 129 8.86 6.70 30.64
C LEU A 129 9.32 7.14 32.03
N LYS A 130 8.68 8.17 32.60
CA LYS A 130 9.00 8.69 33.94
C LYS A 130 8.71 7.66 35.02
N LYS A 131 7.54 7.00 34.98
CA LYS A 131 7.17 5.96 35.94
C LYS A 131 8.16 4.79 35.95
N HIS A 132 8.62 4.40 34.77
CA HIS A 132 9.48 3.23 34.58
C HIS A 132 10.98 3.55 34.51
N LYS A 133 11.38 4.83 34.67
CA LYS A 133 12.76 5.32 34.53
C LYS A 133 13.41 4.77 33.25
N LYS A 134 12.84 5.18 32.11
CA LYS A 134 13.25 4.77 30.76
C LYS A 134 13.98 5.91 30.04
N GLU A 135 15.00 6.48 30.69
CA GLU A 135 15.83 7.56 30.14
C GLU A 135 16.58 7.15 28.87
N ASN A 136 16.82 5.86 28.69
CA ASN A 136 17.46 5.29 27.49
C ASN A 136 16.58 5.44 26.24
N VAL A 137 15.25 5.44 26.38
CA VAL A 137 14.34 5.74 25.26
C VAL A 137 14.51 7.18 24.78
N LEU A 138 14.66 8.13 25.70
CA LEU A 138 14.91 9.54 25.37
C LEU A 138 16.30 9.72 24.75
N ALA A 139 17.32 9.04 25.27
CA ALA A 139 18.65 9.03 24.66
C ALA A 139 18.62 8.51 23.21
N TYR A 140 17.85 7.44 22.95
CA TYR A 140 17.61 6.97 21.60
C TYR A 140 16.87 8.00 20.74
N LEU A 141 15.81 8.63 21.24
CA LEU A 141 15.03 9.61 20.47
C LEU A 141 15.86 10.84 20.11
N ILE A 142 16.71 11.33 21.01
CA ILE A 142 17.68 12.40 20.73
C ILE A 142 18.56 11.99 19.54
N TYR A 143 19.18 10.81 19.61
CA TYR A 143 20.03 10.31 18.52
C TYR A 143 19.25 10.14 17.21
N ALA A 144 18.04 9.56 17.26
CA ALA A 144 17.21 9.34 16.09
C ALA A 144 16.80 10.65 15.40
N LYS A 145 16.51 11.71 16.17
CA LYS A 145 16.19 13.05 15.63
C LYS A 145 17.39 13.73 15.00
N ILE A 146 18.59 13.56 15.58
CA ILE A 146 19.84 13.98 14.93
C ILE A 146 19.98 13.26 13.59
N CYS A 147 19.79 11.94 13.55
CA CYS A 147 19.86 11.16 12.31
C CYS A 147 18.81 11.61 11.29
N GLU A 148 17.59 11.87 11.73
CA GLU A 148 16.48 12.32 10.89
C GLU A 148 16.82 13.64 10.18
N ASN A 149 17.31 14.64 10.91
CA ASN A 149 17.70 15.93 10.34
C ASN A 149 18.80 15.82 9.27
N LEU A 150 19.67 14.81 9.38
CA LEU A 150 20.77 14.56 8.44
C LEU A 150 20.38 13.72 7.24
N THR A 151 19.30 12.94 7.36
CA THR A 151 18.83 12.00 6.34
C THR A 151 17.47 12.39 5.77
N TYR A 152 17.00 13.58 6.12
CA TYR A 152 15.83 14.21 5.52
C TYR A 152 16.19 14.64 4.10
N GLN A 153 15.48 14.09 3.12
CA GLN A 153 15.56 14.56 1.73
C GLN A 153 14.32 15.41 1.44
N GLN A 154 14.53 16.65 0.99
CA GLN A 154 13.46 17.42 0.34
C GLN A 154 13.12 16.75 -1.01
N GLU A 155 11.95 16.11 -1.03
CA GLU A 155 10.97 16.03 -2.13
C GLU A 155 11.31 15.44 -3.51
N TYR A 156 12.52 14.96 -3.82
CA TYR A 156 12.79 14.56 -5.23
C TYR A 156 13.07 13.09 -5.53
N SER A 157 13.34 12.22 -4.55
CA SER A 157 13.62 10.80 -4.84
C SER A 157 12.38 9.91 -4.76
N TRP A 158 12.07 9.22 -5.86
CA TRP A 158 10.97 8.25 -5.93
C TRP A 158 11.41 6.83 -5.54
N GLN A 159 12.72 6.57 -5.50
CA GLN A 159 13.30 5.25 -5.26
C GLN A 159 14.29 5.25 -4.09
N GLN A 160 14.36 4.15 -3.35
CA GLN A 160 15.29 4.03 -2.24
C GLN A 160 16.75 4.02 -2.74
N GLY A 161 17.51 5.05 -2.36
CA GLY A 161 18.90 5.24 -2.77
C GLY A 161 19.07 5.84 -4.17
N GLU A 162 18.06 6.53 -4.71
CA GLU A 162 18.19 7.35 -5.92
C GLU A 162 18.62 8.75 -5.49
N TYR A 163 19.60 9.29 -6.21
CA TYR A 163 20.23 10.56 -5.90
C TYR A 163 20.28 11.37 -7.19
N TYR A 164 19.76 12.60 -7.15
CA TYR A 164 20.05 13.59 -8.18
C TYR A 164 21.42 14.18 -7.89
N ASP A 165 22.24 14.34 -8.92
CA ASP A 165 23.65 14.76 -8.89
C ASP A 165 23.92 16.10 -8.15
N GLU A 166 22.88 16.81 -7.72
CA GLU A 166 22.96 18.15 -7.14
C GLU A 166 23.00 18.20 -5.60
N GLN A 167 22.77 17.08 -4.90
CA GLN A 167 22.99 17.04 -3.44
C GLN A 167 24.48 16.81 -3.15
N LEU A 168 25.21 17.92 -3.00
CA LEU A 168 26.58 17.92 -2.47
C LEU A 168 26.61 17.10 -1.17
N PRO A 169 27.45 16.05 -1.08
CA PRO A 169 27.59 15.32 0.16
C PRO A 169 28.07 16.28 1.24
N GLN A 170 27.35 16.35 2.36
CA GLN A 170 27.96 16.93 3.56
C GLN A 170 29.27 16.20 3.85
N ASP A 171 30.25 16.91 4.45
CA ASP A 171 31.59 16.38 4.72
C ASP A 171 31.52 14.92 5.22
N PRO A 172 32.08 13.94 4.48
CA PRO A 172 32.06 12.54 4.86
C PRO A 172 32.56 12.30 6.30
N ASN A 173 33.46 13.14 6.81
CA ASN A 173 33.96 13.07 8.18
C ASN A 173 32.89 13.41 9.23
N PHE A 174 31.93 14.28 8.90
CA PHE A 174 30.82 14.61 9.79
C PHE A 174 29.93 13.38 10.04
N PHE A 175 29.55 12.66 8.98
CA PHE A 175 28.78 11.41 9.11
C PHE A 175 29.56 10.31 9.84
N ALA A 176 30.88 10.22 9.64
CA ALA A 176 31.71 9.24 10.34
C ALA A 176 31.63 9.40 11.87
N ASN A 177 31.73 10.63 12.38
CA ASN A 177 31.64 10.92 13.82
C ASN A 177 30.28 10.52 14.40
N ILE A 178 29.17 10.86 13.72
CA ILE A 178 27.81 10.53 14.18
C ILE A 178 27.56 9.01 14.16
N ILE A 179 28.14 8.30 13.19
CA ILE A 179 28.08 6.83 13.13
C ILE A 179 28.88 6.21 14.29
N GLU A 180 30.07 6.73 14.60
CA GLU A 180 30.89 6.24 15.72
C GLU A 180 30.19 6.46 17.07
N GLU A 181 29.60 7.64 17.28
CA GLU A 181 28.79 7.93 18.47
C GLU A 181 27.62 6.94 18.59
N GLY A 182 26.87 6.73 17.50
CA GLY A 182 25.77 5.78 17.50
C GLY A 182 26.19 4.33 17.76
N ILE A 183 27.39 3.93 17.33
CA ILE A 183 27.95 2.61 17.65
C ILE A 183 28.22 2.48 19.15
N GLU A 184 28.74 3.52 19.80
CA GLU A 184 28.95 3.51 21.26
C GLU A 184 27.61 3.49 22.02
N LEU A 185 26.61 4.28 21.59
CA LEU A 185 25.25 4.23 22.12
C LEU A 185 24.64 2.83 21.97
N TYR A 186 24.76 2.20 20.80
CA TYR A 186 24.33 0.83 20.56
C TYR A 186 25.03 -0.15 21.51
N LYS A 187 26.36 -0.06 21.69
CA LYS A 187 27.10 -0.99 22.55
C LYS A 187 26.64 -0.90 24.00
N ASN A 188 26.37 0.31 24.48
CA ASN A 188 25.95 0.59 25.85
C ASN A 188 24.47 0.26 26.10
N GLU A 189 23.64 0.22 25.07
CA GLU A 189 22.23 -0.16 25.18
C GLU A 189 22.06 -1.66 25.50
N LYS A 190 21.18 -1.95 26.46
CA LYS A 190 20.87 -3.31 26.92
C LYS A 190 19.51 -3.78 26.42
N ASP A 191 18.60 -2.86 26.18
CA ASP A 191 17.28 -3.13 25.64
C ASP A 191 17.39 -3.54 24.16
N LYS A 192 17.02 -4.79 23.85
CA LYS A 192 17.14 -5.34 22.49
C LYS A 192 16.29 -4.57 21.48
N TYR A 193 15.15 -4.03 21.89
CA TYR A 193 14.28 -3.25 21.02
C TYR A 193 14.95 -1.92 20.64
N LEU A 194 15.54 -1.22 21.60
CA LEU A 194 16.30 0.00 21.32
C LEU A 194 17.59 -0.28 20.55
N LYS A 195 18.28 -1.40 20.81
CA LYS A 195 19.43 -1.84 19.98
C LYS A 195 19.05 -1.98 18.51
N ALA A 196 17.92 -2.64 18.21
CA ALA A 196 17.45 -2.77 16.83
C ALA A 196 17.21 -1.40 16.18
N ARG A 197 16.66 -0.44 16.93
CA ARG A 197 16.42 0.92 16.47
C ARG A 197 17.69 1.73 16.26
N TYR A 198 18.68 1.62 17.14
CA TYR A 198 20.02 2.19 16.90
C TYR A 198 20.65 1.57 15.64
N GLY A 199 20.57 0.25 15.48
CA GLY A 199 21.05 -0.45 14.29
C GLY A 199 20.41 0.09 13.01
N PHE A 200 19.09 0.29 12.99
CA PHE A 200 18.39 0.92 11.87
C PHE A 200 18.93 2.32 11.54
N GLN A 201 19.08 3.20 12.54
CA GLN A 201 19.60 4.55 12.31
C GLN A 201 21.02 4.52 11.73
N LEU A 202 21.88 3.62 12.24
CA LEU A 202 23.24 3.45 11.74
C LEU A 202 23.28 2.98 10.28
N VAL A 203 22.44 1.99 9.90
CA VAL A 203 22.33 1.51 8.51
C VAL A 203 21.87 2.65 7.61
N ARG A 204 20.84 3.39 8.05
CA ARG A 204 20.29 4.54 7.32
C ARG A 204 21.32 5.64 7.12
N LEU A 205 22.03 6.06 8.18
CA LEU A 205 23.08 7.09 8.09
C LEU A 205 24.20 6.68 7.13
N ALA A 206 24.69 5.44 7.22
CA ALA A 206 25.72 4.95 6.31
C ALA A 206 25.24 4.91 4.85
N HIS A 207 23.97 4.52 4.63
CA HIS A 207 23.36 4.52 3.30
C HIS A 207 23.26 5.93 2.72
N TYR A 208 22.65 6.87 3.45
CA TYR A 208 22.46 8.25 2.98
C TYR A 208 23.74 9.09 2.91
N SER A 209 24.84 8.62 3.52
CA SER A 209 26.18 9.20 3.38
C SER A 209 27.06 8.49 2.35
N PHE A 210 26.46 7.65 1.48
CA PHE A 210 27.13 6.92 0.40
C PHE A 210 28.22 5.94 0.86
N GLN A 211 28.25 5.59 2.15
CA GLN A 211 29.12 4.56 2.71
C GLN A 211 28.43 3.18 2.57
N PHE A 212 28.19 2.76 1.33
CA PHE A 212 27.30 1.63 1.05
C PHE A 212 27.81 0.30 1.61
N GLU A 213 29.09 -0.06 1.46
CA GLU A 213 29.65 -1.26 2.11
C GLU A 213 29.47 -1.20 3.63
N LYS A 214 29.75 -0.04 4.23
CA LYS A 214 29.59 0.16 5.68
C LYS A 214 28.14 -0.02 6.11
N SER A 215 27.17 0.42 5.30
CA SER A 215 25.75 0.21 5.58
C SER A 215 25.39 -1.29 5.62
N VAL A 216 25.89 -2.06 4.64
CA VAL A 216 25.72 -3.53 4.60
C VAL A 216 26.38 -4.20 5.80
N ASP A 217 27.60 -3.80 6.14
CA ASP A 217 28.35 -4.35 7.28
C ASP A 217 27.67 -4.03 8.62
N ILE A 218 27.19 -2.80 8.80
CA ILE A 218 26.44 -2.39 9.98
C ILE A 218 25.16 -3.22 10.12
N PHE A 219 24.42 -3.44 9.03
CA PHE A 219 23.22 -4.27 9.07
C PHE A 219 23.56 -5.68 9.56
N ASN A 220 24.55 -6.33 8.93
CA ASN A 220 24.95 -7.69 9.30
C ASN A 220 25.43 -7.77 10.75
N LYS A 221 26.21 -6.77 11.20
CA LYS A 221 26.83 -6.77 12.52
C LYS A 221 25.87 -6.40 13.65
N TYR A 222 25.01 -5.41 13.45
CA TYR A 222 24.23 -4.76 14.51
C TYR A 222 22.72 -4.98 14.39
N VAL A 223 22.21 -5.40 13.24
CA VAL A 223 20.78 -5.69 13.05
C VAL A 223 20.55 -7.21 12.93
N GLU A 224 21.15 -7.88 11.96
CA GLU A 224 20.97 -9.32 11.73
C GLU A 224 21.39 -10.15 12.95
N ASN A 225 22.54 -9.82 13.56
CA ASN A 225 23.05 -10.52 14.74
C ASN A 225 22.16 -10.42 15.99
N LEU A 226 21.20 -9.49 16.05
CA LEU A 226 20.22 -9.44 17.14
C LEU A 226 19.25 -10.62 17.09
N LYS A 227 19.12 -11.29 15.93
CA LYS A 227 18.22 -12.43 15.68
C LYS A 227 16.75 -12.12 16.00
N THR A 228 16.35 -10.86 15.81
CA THR A 228 14.98 -10.38 16.02
C THR A 228 14.48 -9.74 14.73
N LYS A 229 13.42 -10.29 14.12
CA LYS A 229 12.84 -9.81 12.86
C LYS A 229 11.52 -9.06 13.11
N ASN A 230 11.60 -7.91 13.77
CA ASN A 230 10.47 -7.01 14.03
C ASN A 230 10.32 -5.95 12.91
N TYR A 231 9.39 -5.01 13.08
CA TYR A 231 9.17 -3.91 12.13
C TYR A 231 10.47 -3.20 11.74
N ILE A 232 11.27 -2.82 12.74
CA ILE A 232 12.52 -2.07 12.55
C ILE A 232 13.62 -2.86 11.86
N TYR A 233 13.67 -4.18 12.04
CA TYR A 233 14.56 -5.04 11.26
C TYR A 233 14.29 -4.88 9.76
N TYR A 234 13.02 -4.91 9.33
CA TYR A 234 12.68 -4.80 7.92
C TYR A 234 12.87 -3.38 7.39
N ARG A 235 12.65 -2.34 8.22
CA ARG A 235 13.03 -0.96 7.87
C ARG A 235 14.55 -0.83 7.63
N ALA A 236 15.38 -1.52 8.42
CA ALA A 236 16.82 -1.56 8.20
C ALA A 236 17.20 -2.39 6.96
N LEU A 237 16.49 -3.49 6.70
CA LEU A 237 16.70 -4.32 5.51
C LEU A 237 16.43 -3.52 4.23
N GLU A 238 15.42 -2.67 4.23
CA GLU A 238 15.13 -1.76 3.11
C GLU A 238 16.28 -0.77 2.85
N GLN A 239 16.87 -0.21 3.90
CA GLN A 239 18.03 0.68 3.78
C GLN A 239 19.27 -0.07 3.28
N LYS A 240 19.50 -1.29 3.77
CA LYS A 240 20.52 -2.20 3.22
C LYS A 240 20.28 -2.48 1.74
N ALA A 241 19.03 -2.72 1.32
CA ALA A 241 18.69 -2.96 -0.08
C ALA A 241 19.04 -1.75 -0.96
N GLY A 242 18.76 -0.53 -0.49
CA GLY A 242 19.21 0.70 -1.13
C GLY A 242 20.73 0.79 -1.25
N ALA A 243 21.47 0.49 -0.18
CA ALA A 243 22.93 0.46 -0.22
C ALA A 243 23.48 -0.61 -1.18
N LEU A 244 22.92 -1.82 -1.18
CA LEU A 244 23.29 -2.89 -2.12
C LEU A 244 23.08 -2.44 -3.57
N ARG A 245 22.04 -1.67 -3.84
CA ARG A 245 21.79 -1.09 -5.16
C ARG A 245 22.87 -0.06 -5.54
N GLY A 246 23.29 0.80 -4.61
CA GLY A 246 24.41 1.71 -4.79
C GLY A 246 25.76 1.01 -5.08
N LEU A 247 25.86 -0.28 -4.75
CA LEU A 247 27.00 -1.15 -5.05
C LEU A 247 26.83 -2.02 -6.30
N ASP A 248 25.80 -1.77 -7.10
CA ASP A 248 25.41 -2.60 -8.25
C ASP A 248 25.12 -4.08 -7.91
N ARG A 249 24.91 -4.41 -6.64
CA ARG A 249 24.52 -5.76 -6.16
C ARG A 249 23.01 -5.99 -6.30
N ASN A 250 22.51 -5.77 -7.52
CA ASN A 250 21.08 -5.67 -7.82
C ASN A 250 20.27 -6.93 -7.50
N ILE A 251 20.83 -8.13 -7.66
CA ILE A 251 20.13 -9.38 -7.29
C ILE A 251 19.84 -9.41 -5.78
N GLU A 252 20.83 -9.07 -4.95
CA GLU A 252 20.66 -9.06 -3.49
C GLU A 252 19.73 -7.92 -3.06
N ALA A 253 19.88 -6.74 -3.66
CA ALA A 253 18.98 -5.61 -3.41
C ALA A 253 17.51 -5.96 -3.72
N ASN A 254 17.24 -6.59 -4.86
CA ASN A 254 15.87 -6.98 -5.25
C ASN A 254 15.28 -8.02 -4.29
N VAL A 255 16.07 -9.03 -3.87
CA VAL A 255 15.63 -10.02 -2.87
C VAL A 255 15.26 -9.34 -1.55
N ASP A 256 16.06 -8.39 -1.09
CA ASP A 256 15.80 -7.66 0.16
C ASP A 256 14.57 -6.76 0.02
N PHE A 257 14.41 -5.99 -1.07
CA PHE A 257 13.21 -5.17 -1.31
C PHE A 257 11.93 -6.00 -1.38
N ILE A 258 11.96 -7.16 -2.04
CA ILE A 258 10.80 -8.06 -2.10
C ILE A 258 10.50 -8.65 -0.72
N THR A 259 11.53 -9.00 0.03
CA THR A 259 11.36 -9.45 1.42
C THR A 259 10.67 -8.37 2.25
N VAL A 260 11.09 -7.11 2.13
CA VAL A 260 10.42 -5.99 2.83
C VAL A 260 8.99 -5.80 2.34
N PHE A 261 8.74 -5.83 1.02
CA PHE A 261 7.40 -5.73 0.44
C PHE A 261 6.42 -6.76 1.04
N THR A 262 6.86 -8.00 1.21
CA THR A 262 6.01 -9.08 1.79
C THR A 262 5.78 -8.92 3.29
N LYS A 263 6.59 -8.12 3.99
CA LYS A 263 6.58 -8.01 5.46
C LYS A 263 6.03 -6.70 5.99
N LEU A 264 6.19 -5.61 5.25
CA LEU A 264 5.81 -4.26 5.66
C LEU A 264 4.87 -3.62 4.65
N ALA A 265 3.59 -3.56 4.98
CA ALA A 265 2.56 -2.94 4.14
C ALA A 265 2.88 -1.48 3.79
N ASP A 266 3.30 -0.71 4.80
CA ASP A 266 3.66 0.71 4.70
C ASP A 266 4.88 0.98 3.81
N ARG A 267 5.66 -0.06 3.49
CA ARG A 267 6.88 0.05 2.66
C ARG A 267 6.73 -0.57 1.27
N ARG A 268 5.57 -1.14 0.92
CA ARG A 268 5.39 -1.81 -0.38
C ARG A 268 5.64 -0.90 -1.57
N MET A 269 5.06 0.31 -1.55
CA MET A 269 5.18 1.25 -2.65
C MET A 269 6.64 1.63 -2.92
N ILE A 270 7.38 2.01 -1.87
CA ILE A 270 8.80 2.37 -2.02
C ILE A 270 9.62 1.17 -2.49
N CYS A 271 9.33 -0.04 -2.02
CA CYS A 271 10.00 -1.25 -2.49
C CYS A 271 9.77 -1.46 -3.99
N VAL A 272 8.52 -1.40 -4.47
CA VAL A 272 8.20 -1.59 -5.88
C VAL A 272 8.83 -0.52 -6.78
N LYS A 273 8.85 0.74 -6.33
CA LYS A 273 9.57 1.83 -7.02
C LYS A 273 11.07 1.54 -7.11
N SER A 274 11.66 0.95 -6.06
CA SER A 274 13.11 0.70 -5.95
C SER A 274 13.62 -0.53 -6.70
N LEU A 275 12.73 -1.48 -7.04
CA LEU A 275 13.10 -2.70 -7.75
C LEU A 275 13.62 -2.42 -9.17
N LYS A 276 14.77 -3.03 -9.48
CA LYS A 276 15.43 -2.96 -10.78
C LYS A 276 15.60 -4.37 -11.30
N ILE A 277 14.60 -4.89 -12.02
CA ILE A 277 14.65 -6.19 -12.68
C ILE A 277 14.47 -5.94 -14.19
N ASN A 278 15.56 -6.09 -14.95
CA ASN A 278 15.63 -5.62 -16.33
C ASN A 278 15.54 -6.75 -17.37
N ASP A 279 15.77 -7.99 -16.97
CA ASP A 279 15.78 -9.14 -17.86
C ASP A 279 15.39 -10.44 -17.14
N GLN A 280 15.14 -11.49 -17.93
CA GLN A 280 14.72 -12.79 -17.42
C GLN A 280 15.80 -13.48 -16.57
N ASN A 281 17.09 -13.27 -16.86
CA ASN A 281 18.15 -13.88 -16.05
C ASN A 281 18.18 -13.30 -14.64
N MET A 282 18.04 -11.99 -14.50
CA MET A 282 17.91 -11.34 -13.20
C MET A 282 16.66 -11.81 -12.47
N TRP A 283 15.54 -11.93 -13.19
CA TRP A 283 14.31 -12.47 -12.64
C TRP A 283 14.50 -13.88 -12.05
N ASP A 284 15.06 -14.81 -12.82
CA ASP A 284 15.26 -16.19 -12.38
C ASP A 284 16.19 -16.27 -11.16
N ASN A 285 17.24 -15.45 -11.15
CA ASN A 285 18.17 -15.36 -10.01
C ASN A 285 17.49 -14.83 -8.74
N VAL A 286 16.64 -13.80 -8.85
CA VAL A 286 15.88 -13.28 -7.71
C VAL A 286 14.85 -14.31 -7.25
N ALA A 287 14.06 -14.88 -8.18
CA ALA A 287 13.02 -15.87 -7.90
C ALA A 287 13.59 -17.09 -7.15
N SER A 288 14.77 -17.58 -7.54
CA SER A 288 15.43 -18.73 -6.90
C SER A 288 15.78 -18.51 -5.42
N ARG A 289 15.75 -17.25 -4.94
CA ARG A 289 16.10 -16.86 -3.57
C ARG A 289 14.89 -16.47 -2.72
N LEU A 290 13.69 -16.50 -3.28
CA LEU A 290 12.46 -16.16 -2.58
C LEU A 290 11.74 -17.42 -2.09
N THR A 291 11.07 -17.33 -0.94
CA THR A 291 10.20 -18.39 -0.45
C THR A 291 8.94 -18.52 -1.29
N ASP A 292 8.39 -17.39 -1.72
CA ASP A 292 7.19 -17.31 -2.57
C ASP A 292 7.53 -16.45 -3.80
N PRO A 293 7.73 -17.06 -4.97
CA PRO A 293 8.04 -16.32 -6.19
C PRO A 293 6.79 -15.67 -6.82
N THR A 294 5.56 -15.90 -6.34
CA THR A 294 4.36 -15.28 -6.93
C THR A 294 4.33 -13.77 -6.78
N VAL A 295 4.98 -13.24 -5.74
CA VAL A 295 5.17 -11.80 -5.53
C VAL A 295 5.90 -11.15 -6.70
N LEU A 296 6.84 -11.86 -7.33
CA LEU A 296 7.53 -11.36 -8.50
C LEU A 296 6.54 -11.23 -9.65
N ASN A 297 5.81 -12.28 -10.00
CA ASN A 297 4.79 -12.25 -11.07
C ASN A 297 3.82 -11.07 -10.88
N PHE A 298 3.37 -10.84 -9.64
CA PHE A 298 2.54 -9.68 -9.30
C PHE A 298 3.23 -8.35 -9.61
N ILE A 299 4.48 -8.16 -9.15
CA ILE A 299 5.24 -6.94 -9.39
C ILE A 299 5.46 -6.71 -10.90
N ARG A 300 5.74 -7.78 -11.67
CA ARG A 300 5.91 -7.68 -13.13
C ARG A 300 4.60 -7.28 -13.80
N ALA A 301 3.49 -7.93 -13.46
CA ALA A 301 2.15 -7.56 -13.94
C ALA A 301 1.81 -6.10 -13.63
N PHE A 302 2.13 -5.65 -12.43
CA PHE A 302 1.84 -4.29 -11.97
C PHE A 302 2.66 -3.22 -12.72
N LYS A 303 3.94 -3.49 -13.00
CA LYS A 303 4.83 -2.52 -13.67
C LYS A 303 4.58 -2.47 -15.18
N ASN A 304 5.02 -3.49 -15.93
CA ASN A 304 5.02 -3.48 -17.41
C ASN A 304 4.92 -4.89 -18.05
N GLY A 305 4.58 -5.91 -17.26
CA GLY A 305 4.49 -7.30 -17.73
C GLY A 305 3.16 -7.62 -18.41
N GLU A 306 3.08 -8.79 -19.03
CA GLU A 306 1.83 -9.33 -19.58
C GLU A 306 0.89 -9.77 -18.45
N GLU A 307 0.05 -8.85 -17.97
CA GLU A 307 -0.80 -9.01 -16.79
C GLU A 307 -1.56 -10.36 -16.74
N LEU A 308 -2.20 -10.76 -17.84
CA LEU A 308 -2.93 -12.04 -17.90
C LEU A 308 -2.02 -13.26 -17.78
N PHE A 309 -0.85 -13.24 -18.42
CA PHE A 309 0.13 -14.31 -18.29
C PHE A 309 0.61 -14.44 -16.84
N GLU A 310 0.89 -13.32 -16.18
CA GLU A 310 1.28 -13.33 -14.77
C GLU A 310 0.17 -13.84 -13.85
N MET A 311 -1.09 -13.47 -14.12
CA MET A 311 -2.24 -14.02 -13.40
C MET A 311 -2.31 -15.54 -13.54
N GLU A 312 -2.09 -16.09 -14.74
CA GLU A 312 -2.02 -17.54 -14.93
C GLU A 312 -0.90 -18.17 -14.11
N GLN A 313 0.30 -17.57 -14.11
CA GLN A 313 1.44 -18.06 -13.31
C GLN A 313 1.13 -18.07 -11.81
N ILE A 314 0.56 -16.98 -11.29
CA ILE A 314 0.17 -16.92 -9.87
C ILE A 314 -0.91 -17.96 -9.57
N SER A 315 -1.94 -18.09 -10.42
CA SER A 315 -3.05 -19.04 -10.20
C SER A 315 -2.62 -20.51 -10.16
N ASN A 316 -1.55 -20.86 -10.88
CA ASN A 316 -1.01 -22.21 -10.92
C ASN A 316 -0.21 -22.54 -9.65
N HIS A 317 0.30 -21.52 -8.95
CA HIS A 317 1.03 -21.68 -7.70
C HIS A 317 0.11 -21.54 -6.48
N ASP A 318 -0.65 -20.45 -6.41
CA ASP A 318 -1.59 -20.14 -5.35
C ASP A 318 -2.86 -19.45 -5.89
N PRO A 319 -3.96 -20.20 -6.14
CA PRO A 319 -5.22 -19.63 -6.61
C PRO A 319 -5.91 -18.73 -5.57
N ASN A 320 -5.52 -18.78 -4.29
CA ASN A 320 -6.06 -17.94 -3.23
C ASN A 320 -5.18 -16.71 -2.95
N SER A 321 -4.16 -16.45 -3.78
CA SER A 321 -3.24 -15.33 -3.59
C SER A 321 -3.97 -14.00 -3.67
N VAL A 322 -3.71 -13.11 -2.70
CA VAL A 322 -4.21 -11.73 -2.70
C VAL A 322 -3.75 -10.95 -3.95
N TYR A 323 -2.62 -11.35 -4.55
CA TYR A 323 -2.14 -10.74 -5.78
C TYR A 323 -3.10 -10.95 -6.95
N LEU A 324 -3.79 -12.10 -7.00
CA LEU A 324 -4.81 -12.35 -8.01
C LEU A 324 -6.03 -11.45 -7.80
N ASP A 325 -6.44 -11.19 -6.55
CA ASP A 325 -7.56 -10.30 -6.27
C ASP A 325 -7.27 -8.89 -6.82
N VAL A 326 -6.06 -8.39 -6.57
CA VAL A 326 -5.63 -7.07 -7.06
C VAL A 326 -5.57 -7.03 -8.58
N LEU A 327 -4.91 -7.99 -9.25
CA LEU A 327 -4.78 -8.00 -10.71
C LEU A 327 -6.13 -8.18 -11.40
N MET A 328 -7.01 -9.02 -10.85
CA MET A 328 -8.37 -9.19 -11.34
C MET A 328 -9.14 -7.86 -11.30
N LEU A 329 -9.11 -7.15 -10.17
CA LEU A 329 -9.80 -5.88 -10.00
C LEU A 329 -9.25 -4.82 -10.95
N ARG A 330 -7.92 -4.74 -11.08
CA ARG A 330 -7.26 -3.84 -12.03
C ARG A 330 -7.73 -4.11 -13.46
N TYR A 331 -7.76 -5.38 -13.88
CA TYR A 331 -8.12 -5.74 -15.24
C TYR A 331 -9.61 -5.48 -15.53
N LEU A 332 -10.51 -5.75 -14.58
CA LEU A 332 -11.92 -5.37 -14.69
C LEU A 332 -12.07 -3.86 -14.87
N ASN A 333 -11.35 -3.08 -14.06
CA ASN A 333 -11.48 -1.63 -14.09
C ASN A 333 -10.91 -1.02 -15.39
N LYS A 334 -9.81 -1.59 -15.93
CA LYS A 334 -9.34 -1.25 -17.28
C LYS A 334 -10.37 -1.60 -18.35
N ALA A 335 -11.06 -2.74 -18.24
CA ALA A 335 -12.12 -3.12 -19.16
C ALA A 335 -13.33 -2.16 -19.08
N GLU A 336 -13.71 -1.71 -17.88
CA GLU A 336 -14.73 -0.66 -17.68
C GLU A 336 -14.34 0.64 -18.37
N ALA A 337 -13.08 1.06 -18.23
CA ALA A 337 -12.58 2.29 -18.83
C ALA A 337 -12.74 2.32 -20.35
N VAL A 338 -12.65 1.16 -21.01
CA VAL A 338 -12.91 1.02 -22.45
C VAL A 338 -14.40 0.91 -22.76
N ARG A 339 -15.13 0.03 -22.05
CA ARG A 339 -16.53 -0.28 -22.38
C ARG A 339 -17.49 0.87 -22.03
N PHE A 340 -17.24 1.57 -20.93
CA PHE A 340 -18.12 2.59 -20.34
C PHE A 340 -17.47 3.97 -20.30
N SER A 341 -16.77 4.33 -21.38
CA SER A 341 -16.11 5.63 -21.51
C SER A 341 -17.11 6.79 -21.66
N ARG A 342 -16.85 7.93 -20.99
CA ARG A 342 -17.70 9.15 -21.04
C ARG A 342 -17.31 10.11 -22.19
N TYR A 343 -16.02 10.22 -22.50
CA TYR A 343 -15.43 11.10 -23.53
C TYR A 343 -14.19 10.46 -24.17
N ASN A 344 -13.37 11.18 -24.96
CA ASN A 344 -12.05 10.69 -25.39
C ASN A 344 -11.24 10.28 -24.17
N ASN A 345 -11.26 8.99 -23.85
CA ASN A 345 -10.57 8.42 -22.71
C ASN A 345 -9.18 7.97 -23.17
N PRO A 346 -8.11 8.77 -22.95
CA PRO A 346 -6.78 8.37 -23.36
C PRO A 346 -6.31 7.08 -22.65
N TYR A 347 -6.97 6.66 -21.57
CA TYR A 347 -6.66 5.45 -20.81
C TYR A 347 -7.26 4.17 -21.42
N SER A 348 -8.10 4.31 -22.44
CA SER A 348 -8.50 3.18 -23.28
C SER A 348 -7.40 2.76 -24.27
N TYR A 349 -6.41 3.64 -24.53
CA TYR A 349 -5.33 3.33 -25.47
C TYR A 349 -4.39 2.27 -24.89
N GLY A 350 -4.20 1.19 -25.66
CA GLY A 350 -3.32 0.08 -25.29
C GLY A 350 -3.99 -1.06 -24.53
N PHE A 351 -5.27 -0.94 -24.16
CA PHE A 351 -6.01 -2.08 -23.63
C PHE A 351 -6.42 -3.05 -24.75
N GLU A 352 -5.95 -4.29 -24.66
CA GLU A 352 -6.18 -5.36 -25.63
C GLU A 352 -7.57 -5.99 -25.41
N SER A 353 -8.60 -5.38 -26.00
CA SER A 353 -9.99 -5.83 -25.87
C SER A 353 -10.22 -7.24 -26.42
N ASP A 354 -9.37 -7.69 -27.36
CA ASP A 354 -9.33 -9.04 -27.89
C ASP A 354 -8.91 -10.09 -26.85
N LYS A 355 -8.30 -9.69 -25.73
CA LYS A 355 -7.93 -10.58 -24.62
C LYS A 355 -9.03 -10.76 -23.56
N LEU A 356 -10.20 -10.13 -23.73
CA LEU A 356 -11.31 -10.26 -22.75
C LEU A 356 -11.80 -11.71 -22.60
N GLU A 357 -11.76 -12.52 -23.66
CA GLU A 357 -12.08 -13.96 -23.56
C GLU A 357 -11.04 -14.72 -22.73
N GLN A 358 -9.75 -14.44 -22.92
CA GLN A 358 -8.68 -15.04 -22.11
C GLN A 358 -8.84 -14.65 -20.63
N PHE A 359 -9.08 -13.36 -20.35
CA PHE A 359 -9.33 -12.89 -19.00
C PHE A 359 -10.52 -13.59 -18.34
N ASN A 360 -11.66 -13.71 -19.04
CA ASN A 360 -12.83 -14.43 -18.54
C ASN A 360 -12.50 -15.91 -18.22
N GLN A 361 -11.70 -16.57 -19.07
CA GLN A 361 -11.26 -17.94 -18.82
C GLN A 361 -10.39 -18.05 -17.56
N ILE A 362 -9.42 -17.14 -17.38
CA ILE A 362 -8.58 -17.09 -16.18
C ILE A 362 -9.44 -16.89 -14.94
N VAL A 363 -10.37 -15.93 -14.96
CA VAL A 363 -11.25 -15.64 -13.82
C VAL A 363 -12.09 -16.84 -13.43
N SER A 364 -12.73 -17.50 -14.42
CA SER A 364 -13.51 -18.70 -14.18
C SER A 364 -12.65 -19.85 -13.63
N GLN A 365 -11.45 -20.06 -14.19
CA GLN A 365 -10.53 -21.10 -13.70
C GLN A 365 -10.06 -20.85 -12.28
N VAL A 366 -9.70 -19.62 -11.93
CA VAL A 366 -9.30 -19.25 -10.57
C VAL A 366 -10.47 -19.44 -9.61
N ASN A 367 -11.65 -18.92 -9.94
CA ASN A 367 -12.84 -19.05 -9.10
C ASN A 367 -13.15 -20.53 -8.79
N ASN A 368 -13.06 -21.40 -9.81
CA ASN A 368 -13.25 -22.84 -9.65
C ASN A 368 -12.17 -23.53 -8.80
N LYS A 369 -10.94 -23.00 -8.76
CA LYS A 369 -9.83 -23.54 -7.96
C LYS A 369 -9.86 -23.06 -6.50
N ARG A 370 -10.61 -22.02 -6.17
CA ARG A 370 -10.68 -21.49 -4.79
C ARG A 370 -11.48 -22.42 -3.89
N ASN A 371 -10.97 -22.64 -2.67
CA ASN A 371 -11.47 -23.66 -1.75
C ASN A 371 -12.81 -23.28 -1.09
N ASN A 372 -13.19 -22.00 -1.15
CA ASN A 372 -14.45 -21.49 -0.65
C ASN A 372 -15.13 -20.68 -1.75
N ARG A 373 -16.47 -20.64 -1.69
CA ARG A 373 -17.25 -19.71 -2.50
C ARG A 373 -16.84 -18.29 -2.13
N ASP A 374 -16.08 -17.67 -3.02
CA ASP A 374 -15.61 -16.31 -2.88
C ASP A 374 -16.50 -15.39 -3.71
N ASP A 375 -17.42 -14.70 -3.04
CA ASP A 375 -18.39 -13.85 -3.72
C ASP A 375 -17.72 -12.69 -4.47
N LEU A 376 -16.49 -12.26 -4.12
CA LEU A 376 -15.72 -11.30 -4.93
C LEU A 376 -15.38 -11.89 -6.30
N TRP A 377 -14.96 -13.16 -6.35
CA TRP A 377 -14.65 -13.83 -7.62
C TRP A 377 -15.90 -14.24 -8.39
N VAL A 378 -17.02 -14.51 -7.71
CA VAL A 378 -18.32 -14.65 -8.38
C VAL A 378 -18.74 -13.35 -9.06
N LEU A 379 -18.59 -12.19 -8.39
CA LEU A 379 -18.81 -10.88 -9.00
C LEU A 379 -17.90 -10.67 -10.22
N ALA A 380 -16.61 -10.96 -10.07
CA ALA A 380 -15.63 -10.81 -11.14
C ALA A 380 -15.92 -11.70 -12.35
N GLU A 381 -16.28 -12.97 -12.11
CA GLU A 381 -16.64 -13.91 -13.17
C GLU A 381 -17.92 -13.45 -13.87
N SER A 382 -18.91 -12.99 -13.10
CA SER A 382 -20.14 -12.42 -13.65
C SER A 382 -19.83 -11.22 -14.56
N TYR A 383 -18.99 -10.32 -14.10
CA TYR A 383 -18.70 -9.08 -14.82
C TYR A 383 -17.80 -9.30 -16.04
N SER A 384 -16.83 -10.21 -15.95
CA SER A 384 -16.06 -10.64 -17.13
C SER A 384 -16.94 -11.29 -18.20
N ASN A 385 -17.99 -12.03 -17.83
CA ASN A 385 -18.98 -12.54 -18.77
C ASN A 385 -19.76 -11.43 -19.49
N LEU A 386 -20.06 -10.31 -18.81
CA LEU A 386 -20.66 -9.13 -19.44
C LEU A 386 -19.76 -8.59 -20.55
N PHE A 387 -18.46 -8.45 -20.31
CA PHE A 387 -17.52 -7.88 -21.28
C PHE A 387 -17.38 -8.71 -22.57
N ILE A 388 -17.66 -10.03 -22.49
CA ILE A 388 -17.71 -10.92 -23.67
C ILE A 388 -19.15 -11.19 -24.16
N ASN A 389 -20.11 -10.35 -23.75
CA ASN A 389 -21.52 -10.39 -24.13
C ASN A 389 -22.27 -11.68 -23.75
N LYS A 390 -21.80 -12.44 -22.75
CA LYS A 390 -22.49 -13.60 -22.17
C LYS A 390 -23.42 -13.17 -21.03
N PHE A 391 -24.39 -12.31 -21.35
CA PHE A 391 -25.26 -11.67 -20.36
C PHE A 391 -26.08 -12.66 -19.52
N ASP A 392 -26.59 -13.74 -20.12
CA ASP A 392 -27.35 -14.75 -19.38
C ASP A 392 -26.49 -15.46 -18.32
N THR A 393 -25.25 -15.80 -18.68
CA THR A 393 -24.28 -16.40 -17.75
C THR A 393 -23.95 -15.44 -16.61
N ALA A 394 -23.70 -14.17 -16.92
CA ALA A 394 -23.45 -13.13 -15.93
C ALA A 394 -24.61 -13.03 -14.91
N GLN A 395 -25.86 -12.94 -15.39
CA GLN A 395 -27.03 -12.86 -14.51
C GLN A 395 -27.25 -14.12 -13.66
N ILE A 396 -26.97 -15.32 -14.20
CA ILE A 396 -27.07 -16.57 -13.44
C ILE A 396 -26.09 -16.57 -12.28
N LEU A 397 -24.83 -16.18 -12.53
CA LEU A 397 -23.79 -16.12 -11.50
C LEU A 397 -24.13 -15.09 -10.41
N LEU A 398 -24.57 -13.89 -10.78
CA LEU A 398 -24.96 -12.84 -9.82
C LEU A 398 -26.07 -13.30 -8.86
N LYS A 399 -27.07 -14.02 -9.37
CA LYS A 399 -28.17 -14.57 -8.55
C LYS A 399 -27.73 -15.60 -7.51
N THR A 400 -26.53 -16.14 -7.65
CA THR A 400 -26.01 -17.06 -6.64
C THR A 400 -25.62 -16.32 -5.37
N ILE A 401 -25.24 -15.03 -5.44
CA ILE A 401 -24.74 -14.24 -4.30
C ILE A 401 -25.88 -14.04 -3.30
N SER A 402 -25.66 -14.48 -2.06
CA SER A 402 -26.66 -14.42 -0.99
C SER A 402 -26.97 -12.97 -0.61
N SER A 403 -28.23 -12.68 -0.26
CA SER A 403 -28.63 -11.38 0.30
C SER A 403 -27.94 -11.05 1.64
N SER A 404 -27.33 -12.03 2.30
CA SER A 404 -26.53 -11.85 3.51
C SER A 404 -25.05 -11.58 3.24
N SER A 405 -24.62 -11.59 1.97
CA SER A 405 -23.24 -11.35 1.57
C SER A 405 -22.93 -9.86 1.58
N ASN A 406 -21.73 -9.48 2.03
CA ASN A 406 -21.25 -8.10 1.94
C ASN A 406 -21.09 -7.63 0.47
N PHE A 407 -21.19 -8.55 -0.49
CA PHE A 407 -21.10 -8.29 -1.92
C PHE A 407 -22.48 -8.19 -2.61
N TYR A 408 -23.57 -8.35 -1.86
CA TYR A 408 -24.91 -8.42 -2.45
C TYR A 408 -25.32 -7.12 -3.15
N GLU A 409 -25.04 -5.98 -2.55
CA GLU A 409 -25.34 -4.66 -3.14
C GLU A 409 -24.61 -4.48 -4.48
N GLN A 410 -23.32 -4.79 -4.51
CA GLN A 410 -22.53 -4.81 -5.73
C GLN A 410 -23.13 -5.76 -6.77
N ALA A 411 -23.61 -6.94 -6.36
CA ALA A 411 -24.26 -7.88 -7.26
C ALA A 411 -25.54 -7.29 -7.90
N GLN A 412 -26.33 -6.53 -7.15
CA GLN A 412 -27.54 -5.87 -7.65
C GLN A 412 -27.21 -4.79 -8.68
N ILE A 413 -26.16 -4.00 -8.44
CA ILE A 413 -25.65 -3.01 -9.39
C ILE A 413 -25.26 -3.70 -10.70
N LEU A 414 -24.41 -4.74 -10.62
CA LEU A 414 -23.94 -5.45 -11.81
C LEU A 414 -25.07 -6.16 -12.55
N ASP A 415 -26.09 -6.68 -11.85
CA ASP A 415 -27.27 -7.32 -12.48
C ASP A 415 -28.10 -6.29 -13.25
N PHE A 416 -28.26 -5.09 -12.70
CA PHE A 416 -28.90 -3.98 -13.39
C PHE A 416 -28.14 -3.57 -14.66
N ILE A 417 -26.82 -3.34 -14.55
CA ILE A 417 -25.97 -2.99 -15.69
C ILE A 417 -26.00 -4.08 -16.77
N THR A 418 -25.93 -5.36 -16.36
CA THR A 418 -26.00 -6.51 -17.27
C THR A 418 -27.32 -6.57 -18.04
N ARG A 419 -28.45 -6.32 -17.35
CA ARG A 419 -29.77 -6.26 -18.00
C ARG A 419 -29.86 -5.13 -19.02
N MET A 420 -29.30 -3.95 -18.69
CA MET A 420 -29.29 -2.81 -19.59
C MET A 420 -28.51 -3.12 -20.87
N GLU A 421 -27.28 -3.63 -20.74
CA GLU A 421 -26.45 -4.03 -21.89
C GLU A 421 -27.12 -5.12 -22.75
N SER A 422 -27.79 -6.09 -22.12
CA SER A 422 -28.45 -7.20 -22.84
C SER A 422 -29.60 -6.76 -23.76
N ASN A 423 -30.30 -5.67 -23.41
CA ASN A 423 -31.50 -5.22 -24.12
C ASN A 423 -31.19 -4.32 -25.32
N LYS A 424 -29.93 -3.98 -25.58
CA LYS A 424 -29.51 -2.99 -26.60
C LYS A 424 -30.17 -1.61 -26.46
N ASP A 425 -30.89 -1.36 -25.38
CA ASP A 425 -31.08 -0.02 -24.84
C ASP A 425 -29.71 0.38 -24.32
N SER A 426 -28.81 0.77 -25.24
CA SER A 426 -27.42 1.12 -24.93
C SER A 426 -27.44 2.01 -23.70
N LEU A 427 -26.69 1.63 -22.66
CA LEU A 427 -26.35 2.48 -21.53
C LEU A 427 -25.92 3.84 -22.08
N SER A 428 -26.88 4.74 -22.27
CA SER A 428 -26.61 6.01 -22.93
C SER A 428 -25.86 6.85 -21.92
N LEU A 429 -25.05 7.79 -22.41
CA LEU A 429 -24.37 8.74 -21.53
C LEU A 429 -25.35 9.40 -20.54
N GLU A 430 -26.58 9.70 -21.00
CA GLU A 430 -27.66 10.21 -20.17
C GLU A 430 -28.08 9.23 -19.06
N MET A 431 -28.31 7.95 -19.39
CA MET A 431 -28.71 6.93 -18.42
C MET A 431 -27.61 6.63 -17.39
N CYS A 432 -26.36 6.54 -17.84
CA CYS A 432 -25.23 6.35 -16.95
C CYS A 432 -25.02 7.57 -16.04
N ASN A 433 -25.20 8.80 -16.56
CA ASN A 433 -25.15 10.01 -15.74
C ASN A 433 -26.27 10.05 -14.70
N GLU A 434 -27.51 9.71 -15.08
CA GLU A 434 -28.63 9.63 -14.12
C GLU A 434 -28.38 8.58 -13.05
N PHE A 435 -27.91 7.38 -13.45
CA PHE A 435 -27.56 6.32 -12.52
C PHE A 435 -26.46 6.76 -11.54
N TYR A 436 -25.37 7.34 -12.04
CA TYR A 436 -24.23 7.76 -11.21
C TYR A 436 -24.59 8.92 -10.27
N VAL A 437 -25.45 9.85 -10.71
CA VAL A 437 -25.95 10.94 -9.86
C VAL A 437 -26.81 10.41 -8.72
N GLU A 438 -27.69 9.44 -8.97
CA GLU A 438 -28.51 8.83 -7.92
C GLU A 438 -27.70 7.89 -7.02
N PHE A 439 -26.72 7.19 -7.58
CA PHE A 439 -25.77 6.35 -6.86
C PHE A 439 -24.96 7.18 -5.85
N ASN A 440 -24.33 8.27 -6.30
CA ASN A 440 -23.48 9.11 -5.44
C ASN A 440 -24.28 9.97 -4.44
N LYS A 441 -25.55 10.30 -4.71
CA LYS A 441 -26.40 11.02 -3.73
C LYS A 441 -26.66 10.21 -2.47
N SER A 442 -26.66 8.88 -2.57
CA SER A 442 -26.88 7.99 -1.43
C SER A 442 -25.74 7.96 -0.40
N GLU A 443 -24.63 8.64 -0.69
CA GLU A 443 -23.45 8.75 0.17
C GLU A 443 -23.48 9.99 1.09
N THR A 444 -24.43 10.91 0.89
CA THR A 444 -24.51 12.21 1.62
C THR A 444 -25.66 12.32 2.61
N LEU A 445 -26.33 11.20 2.93
CA LEU A 445 -27.34 11.07 3.98
C LEU A 445 -26.92 9.97 4.95
#